data_AF-A0AAV7CEM6-F1
#
_entry.id   AF-A0AAV7CEM6-F1
#
_cell.length_a   1.000
_cell.length_b   1.000
_cell.length_c   1.000
_cell.angle_alpha   90.00
_cell.angle_beta   90.00
_cell.angle_gamma   90.00
#
_symmetry.space_group_name_H-M   'P 1'
#
loop_
_entity.id
_entity.type
_entity.pdbx_description
1 polymer ?
#
loop_
_entity_poly.entity_id
_entity_poly.type
_entity_poly.pdbx_seq_one_letter_code
_entity_poly.pdbx_strand_id
1 'polypeptide(L)'
;MAEEKDAADSLVSDLQKRITEAFEVFDHESNKTVDVREIGTIIRSLGCCPTEGELHDMLAEVEEEEPTGYIRFEKFSPMMTKVLLERRYRPISEDILLRAFEVWIYFLQLSQNLSF
;
A
#
# COMPACT_ATOMS: atom_id res chain seq x y z
N MET A 1 12.43 -28.53 -6.00
CA MET A 1 13.46 -27.62 -5.45
C MET A 1 14.01 -26.65 -6.50
N ALA A 2 14.42 -27.07 -7.70
CA ALA A 2 14.81 -26.12 -8.76
C ALA A 2 13.60 -25.33 -9.30
N GLU A 3 12.51 -26.01 -9.63
CA GLU A 3 11.28 -25.36 -10.16
C GLU A 3 10.59 -24.40 -9.17
N GLU A 4 10.70 -24.66 -7.86
CA GLU A 4 10.11 -23.83 -6.81
C GLU A 4 10.92 -22.56 -6.56
N LYS A 5 12.25 -22.64 -6.75
CA LYS A 5 13.14 -21.49 -6.70
C LYS A 5 12.94 -20.58 -7.92
N ASP A 6 12.85 -21.16 -9.11
CA ASP A 6 12.62 -20.41 -10.34
C ASP A 6 11.27 -19.66 -10.32
N ALA A 7 10.23 -20.27 -9.74
CA ALA A 7 8.93 -19.62 -9.54
C ALA A 7 8.99 -18.46 -8.54
N ALA A 8 9.75 -18.60 -7.45
CA ALA A 8 9.94 -17.54 -6.46
C ALA A 8 10.72 -16.36 -7.05
N ASP A 9 11.78 -16.64 -7.81
CA ASP A 9 12.60 -15.61 -8.47
C ASP A 9 11.78 -14.84 -9.52
N SER A 10 10.92 -15.53 -10.29
CA SER A 10 9.97 -14.90 -11.22
C SER A 10 8.99 -13.98 -10.50
N LEU A 11 8.41 -14.44 -9.38
CA LEU A 11 7.47 -13.63 -8.59
C LEU A 11 8.12 -12.35 -8.06
N VAL A 12 9.35 -12.45 -7.54
CA VAL A 12 10.08 -11.29 -7.02
C VAL A 12 10.37 -10.30 -8.13
N SER A 13 10.78 -10.76 -9.31
CA SER A 13 11.00 -9.92 -10.49
C SER A 13 9.72 -9.16 -10.90
N ASP A 14 8.57 -9.84 -10.94
CA ASP A 14 7.28 -9.23 -11.27
C ASP A 14 6.87 -8.17 -10.23
N LEU A 15 7.12 -8.43 -8.94
CA LEU A 15 6.87 -7.46 -7.88
C LEU A 15 7.77 -6.23 -8.01
N GLN A 16 9.07 -6.43 -8.23
CA GLN A 16 10.02 -5.34 -8.42
C GLN A 16 9.65 -4.45 -9.61
N LYS A 17 9.21 -5.06 -10.73
CA LYS A 17 8.72 -4.33 -11.89
C LYS A 17 7.52 -3.46 -11.53
N ARG A 18 6.50 -4.03 -10.87
CA ARG A 18 5.30 -3.28 -10.44
C ARG A 18 5.63 -2.14 -9.49
N ILE A 19 6.53 -2.37 -8.52
CA ILE A 19 7.00 -1.34 -7.58
C ILE A 19 7.69 -0.20 -8.32
N THR A 20 8.56 -0.54 -9.28
CA THR A 20 9.29 0.44 -10.09
C THR A 20 8.33 1.29 -10.91
N GLU A 21 7.42 0.64 -11.66
CA GLU A 21 6.43 1.33 -12.49
C GLU A 21 5.53 2.25 -11.65
N ALA A 22 5.07 1.80 -10.49
CA ALA A 22 4.24 2.62 -9.60
C ALA A 22 4.99 3.83 -9.05
N PHE A 23 6.28 3.70 -8.73
CA PHE A 23 7.10 4.79 -8.20
C PHE A 23 7.43 5.82 -9.29
N GLU A 24 7.79 5.37 -10.50
CA GLU A 24 8.16 6.25 -11.62
C GLU A 24 7.01 7.14 -12.10
N VAL A 25 5.76 6.78 -11.85
CA VAL A 25 4.59 7.64 -12.12
C VAL A 25 4.64 8.94 -11.30
N PHE A 26 5.25 8.92 -10.12
CA PHE A 26 5.32 10.06 -9.20
C PHE A 26 6.72 10.70 -9.15
N ASP A 27 7.76 10.04 -9.67
CA ASP A 27 9.11 10.62 -9.82
C ASP A 27 9.15 11.62 -10.99
N HIS A 28 8.57 12.80 -10.78
CA HIS A 28 8.44 13.84 -11.80
C HIS A 28 9.77 14.34 -12.36
N GLU A 29 10.83 14.27 -11.54
CA GLU A 29 12.16 14.76 -11.90
C GLU A 29 13.09 13.64 -12.42
N SER A 30 12.61 12.39 -12.44
CA SER A 30 13.42 11.21 -12.80
C SER A 30 14.71 11.10 -11.98
N ASN A 31 14.67 11.55 -10.72
CA ASN A 31 15.82 11.59 -9.81
C ASN A 31 15.79 10.46 -8.77
N LYS A 32 14.85 9.52 -8.91
CA LYS A 32 14.60 8.39 -7.99
C LYS A 32 14.17 8.82 -6.59
N THR A 33 13.48 9.94 -6.50
CA THR A 33 12.84 10.42 -5.26
C THR A 33 11.39 10.81 -5.52
N VAL A 34 10.54 10.69 -4.49
CA VAL A 34 9.14 11.13 -4.53
C VAL A 34 8.81 11.85 -3.23
N ASP A 35 7.83 12.75 -3.28
CA ASP A 35 7.39 13.46 -2.09
C ASP A 35 6.76 12.48 -1.09
N VAL A 36 7.08 12.64 0.20
CA VAL A 36 6.55 11.79 1.27
C VAL A 36 5.00 11.72 1.27
N ARG A 37 4.33 12.79 0.84
CA ARG A 37 2.87 12.88 0.76
C ARG A 37 2.27 11.98 -0.32
N GLU A 38 3.06 11.55 -1.31
CA GLU A 38 2.61 10.73 -2.43
C GLU A 38 2.73 9.23 -2.15
N ILE A 39 3.55 8.85 -1.16
CA ILE A 39 3.84 7.44 -0.83
C ILE A 39 2.56 6.65 -0.50
N GLY A 40 1.61 7.25 0.22
CA GLY A 40 0.34 6.60 0.52
C GLY A 40 -0.44 6.23 -0.75
N THR A 41 -0.41 7.08 -1.77
CA THR A 41 -1.07 6.83 -3.07
C THR A 41 -0.34 5.72 -3.83
N ILE A 42 0.99 5.73 -3.84
CA ILE A 42 1.81 4.69 -4.49
C ILE A 42 1.50 3.32 -3.86
N ILE A 43 1.54 3.21 -2.53
CA ILE A 43 1.26 1.96 -1.81
C ILE A 43 -0.16 1.46 -2.11
N ARG A 44 -1.14 2.36 -2.16
CA ARG A 44 -2.52 2.03 -2.51
C ARG A 44 -2.67 1.56 -3.96
N SER A 45 -1.93 2.14 -4.89
CA SER A 45 -1.91 1.69 -6.29
C SER A 45 -1.32 0.27 -6.46
N LEU A 46 -0.45 -0.15 -5.55
CA LEU A 46 0.12 -1.50 -5.52
C LEU A 46 -0.84 -2.55 -4.93
N GLY A 47 -2.02 -2.13 -4.47
CA GLY A 47 -3.07 -2.99 -3.91
C GLY A 47 -2.97 -3.18 -2.40
N CYS A 48 -2.25 -2.32 -1.68
CA CYS A 48 -2.16 -2.32 -0.23
C CYS A 48 -2.99 -1.17 0.37
N CYS A 49 -3.75 -1.43 1.43
CA CYS A 49 -4.58 -0.43 2.10
C CYS A 49 -4.17 -0.25 3.57
N PRO A 50 -2.96 0.25 3.86
CA PRO A 50 -2.59 0.61 5.23
C PRO A 50 -3.44 1.78 5.72
N THR A 51 -3.67 1.82 7.03
CA THR A 51 -4.16 3.02 7.71
C THR A 51 -3.10 4.12 7.70
N GLU A 52 -3.51 5.36 7.99
CA GLU A 52 -2.57 6.48 8.03
C GLU A 52 -1.52 6.32 9.14
N GLY A 53 -1.86 5.66 10.26
CA GLY A 53 -0.90 5.33 11.32
C GLY A 53 0.13 4.31 10.86
N GLU A 54 -0.31 3.21 10.22
CA GLU A 54 0.61 2.20 9.68
C GLU A 54 1.49 2.77 8.57
N LEU A 55 0.96 3.67 7.74
CA LEU A 55 1.74 4.38 6.73
C LEU A 55 2.82 5.25 7.38
N HIS A 56 2.49 5.95 8.46
CA HIS A 56 3.46 6.76 9.20
C HIS A 56 4.58 5.89 9.79
N ASP A 57 4.24 4.74 10.38
CA ASP A 57 5.23 3.79 10.92
C ASP A 57 6.15 3.26 9.81
N MET A 58 5.58 2.91 8.63
CA MET A 58 6.36 2.47 7.47
C MET A 58 7.31 3.55 6.97
N LEU A 59 6.88 4.81 6.96
CA LEU A 59 7.69 5.95 6.53
C LEU A 59 8.84 6.20 7.51
N ALA A 60 8.57 6.14 8.82
CA ALA A 60 9.60 6.30 9.85
C ALA A 60 10.70 5.23 9.76
N GLU A 61 10.39 4.01 9.29
CA GLU A 61 11.38 2.95 9.06
C GLU A 61 12.32 3.23 7.88
N VAL A 62 11.87 4.01 6.88
CA VAL A 62 12.63 4.29 5.64
C VAL A 62 13.19 5.70 5.57
N GLU A 63 12.81 6.57 6.51
CA GLU A 63 13.27 7.94 6.63
C GLU A 63 14.78 7.99 6.95
N GLU A 64 15.42 9.08 6.54
CA GLU A 64 16.83 9.33 6.80
C GLU A 64 17.04 10.01 8.14
N GLU A 65 18.30 10.04 8.60
CA GLU A 65 18.67 10.79 9.81
C GLU A 65 18.25 12.27 9.71
N GLU A 66 18.24 12.82 8.50
CA GLU A 66 17.72 14.16 8.21
C GLU A 66 16.46 14.05 7.32
N PRO A 67 15.28 14.48 7.80
CA PRO A 67 14.05 14.41 7.03
C PRO A 67 14.11 15.43 5.88
N THR A 68 14.22 14.92 4.65
CA THR A 68 14.30 15.76 3.44
C THR A 68 12.93 16.15 2.90
N GLY A 69 11.86 15.50 3.37
CA GLY A 69 10.52 15.57 2.77
C GLY A 69 10.34 14.67 1.54
N TYR A 70 11.41 13.96 1.13
CA TYR A 70 11.42 13.06 0.00
C TYR A 70 11.84 11.65 0.42
N ILE A 71 11.28 10.65 -0.24
CA ILE A 71 11.65 9.25 -0.06
C ILE A 71 12.41 8.76 -1.28
N ARG A 72 13.60 8.19 -1.05
CA ARG A 72 14.42 7.58 -2.11
C ARG A 72 13.92 6.21 -2.50
N PHE A 73 13.93 5.91 -3.80
CA PHE A 73 13.52 4.62 -4.34
C PHE A 73 14.27 3.43 -3.70
N GLU A 74 15.58 3.61 -3.44
CA GLU A 74 16.44 2.59 -2.82
C GLU A 74 15.98 2.17 -1.42
N LYS A 75 15.28 3.05 -0.70
CA LYS A 75 14.70 2.76 0.62
C LYS A 75 13.28 2.20 0.50
N PHE A 76 12.49 2.76 -0.40
CA PHE A 76 11.11 2.34 -0.63
C PHE A 76 11.01 0.92 -1.20
N SER A 77 11.80 0.59 -2.23
CA SER A 77 11.73 -0.68 -2.97
C SER A 77 11.90 -1.93 -2.10
N PRO A 78 12.93 -2.06 -1.24
CA PRO A 78 13.09 -3.23 -0.38
C PRO A 78 11.99 -3.33 0.67
N MET A 79 11.58 -2.21 1.27
CA MET A 79 10.47 -2.17 2.23
C MET A 79 9.18 -2.66 1.58
N MET A 80 8.85 -2.15 0.39
CA MET A 80 7.62 -2.49 -0.31
C MET A 80 7.63 -3.93 -0.82
N THR A 81 8.79 -4.43 -1.28
CA THR A 81 8.95 -5.83 -1.68
C THR A 81 8.63 -6.77 -0.52
N LYS A 82 9.15 -6.47 0.68
CA LYS A 82 8.84 -7.23 1.90
C LYS A 82 7.34 -7.21 2.20
N VAL A 83 6.70 -6.03 2.18
CA VAL A 83 5.26 -5.89 2.43
C VAL A 83 4.41 -6.72 1.47
N LEU A 84 4.74 -6.72 0.18
CA LEU A 84 4.01 -7.49 -0.84
C LEU A 84 4.23 -9.00 -0.71
N LEU A 85 5.45 -9.44 -0.43
CA LEU A 85 5.77 -10.86 -0.22
C LEU A 85 5.10 -11.40 1.05
N GLU A 86 5.12 -10.62 2.13
CA GLU A 86 4.43 -10.93 3.39
C GLU A 86 2.91 -10.73 3.29
N ARG A 87 2.42 -10.21 2.16
CA ARG A 87 1.00 -10.03 1.88
C ARG A 87 0.31 -9.15 2.93
N ARG A 88 1.01 -8.15 3.47
CA ARG A 88 0.50 -7.22 4.49
C ARG A 88 -0.43 -6.18 3.87
N TYR A 89 -1.31 -5.61 4.71
CA TYR A 89 -2.25 -4.53 4.36
C TYR A 89 -3.17 -4.85 3.18
N ARG A 90 -3.69 -6.08 3.12
CA ARG A 90 -4.65 -6.42 2.06
C ARG A 90 -5.93 -5.60 2.20
N PRO A 91 -6.60 -5.26 1.09
CA PRO A 91 -7.93 -4.71 1.13
C PRO A 91 -8.88 -5.65 1.88
N ILE A 92 -9.89 -5.06 2.54
CA ILE A 92 -10.99 -5.81 3.13
C ILE A 92 -11.66 -6.62 2.02
N SER A 93 -11.96 -7.90 2.29
CA SER A 93 -12.61 -8.75 1.31
C SER A 93 -14.03 -8.26 0.99
N GLU A 94 -14.48 -8.50 -0.24
CA GLU A 94 -15.78 -8.05 -0.72
C GLU A 94 -16.93 -8.54 0.16
N ASP A 95 -16.86 -9.78 0.66
CA ASP A 95 -17.88 -10.35 1.54
C ASP A 95 -18.01 -9.60 2.88
N ILE A 96 -16.89 -9.19 3.47
CA ILE A 96 -16.90 -8.40 4.71
C ILE A 96 -17.40 -6.99 4.41
N LEU A 97 -16.96 -6.41 3.30
CA LEU A 97 -17.34 -5.06 2.90
C LEU A 97 -18.86 -4.97 2.62
N LEU A 98 -19.42 -5.94 1.89
CA LEU A 98 -20.85 -6.04 1.61
C LEU A 98 -21.66 -6.18 2.91
N ARG A 99 -21.24 -7.05 3.82
CA ARG A 99 -21.90 -7.19 5.13
C ARG A 99 -21.85 -5.90 5.95
N ALA A 100 -20.74 -5.19 5.93
CA ALA A 100 -20.63 -3.90 6.60
C ALA A 100 -21.58 -2.87 5.98
N PHE A 101 -21.69 -2.82 4.65
CA PHE A 101 -22.64 -1.95 3.95
C PHE A 101 -24.09 -2.31 4.24
N GLU A 102 -24.43 -3.60 4.27
CA GLU A 102 -25.76 -4.07 4.66
C GLU A 102 -26.12 -3.55 6.05
N VAL A 103 -25.25 -3.78 7.04
CA VAL A 103 -25.45 -3.30 8.43
C VAL A 103 -25.59 -1.78 8.48
N TRP A 104 -24.75 -1.05 7.74
CA TRP A 104 -24.82 0.41 7.68
C TRP A 104 -26.15 0.92 7.09
N ILE A 105 -26.64 0.29 6.02
CA ILE A 105 -27.94 0.61 5.42
C ILE A 105 -29.09 0.31 6.38
N TYR A 106 -29.04 -0.82 7.11
CA TYR A 106 -30.03 -1.15 8.13
C TYR A 106 -30.07 -0.09 9.25
N PHE A 107 -28.91 0.32 9.77
CA PHE A 107 -28.85 1.36 10.79
C PHE A 107 -29.31 2.72 10.28
N LEU A 108 -28.99 3.08 9.02
CA LEU A 108 -29.47 4.31 8.41
C LEU A 108 -31.00 4.31 8.31
N GLN A 109 -31.61 3.22 7.85
CA GLN A 109 -33.06 3.11 7.75
C GLN A 109 -33.75 3.09 9.13
N LEU A 110 -33.17 2.47 10.14
CA LEU A 110 -33.70 2.51 11.52
C LEU A 110 -33.60 3.91 12.11
N SER A 111 -32.51 4.65 11.87
CA SER A 111 -32.33 6.02 12.38
C SER A 111 -33.35 7.01 11.80
N GLN A 112 -33.76 6.82 10.55
CA GLN A 112 -34.80 7.65 9.89
C GLN A 112 -36.23 7.27 10.31
N ASN A 113 -36.43 6.07 10.85
CA ASN A 113 -37.74 5.61 11.36
C ASN A 113 -37.91 5.84 12.88
N LEU A 114 -36.88 6.32 13.58
CA LEU A 114 -36.89 6.60 15.02
C LEU A 114 -37.04 8.08 15.37
N SER A 115 -37.26 8.96 14.39
CA SER A 115 -37.66 10.35 14.62
C SER A 115 -39.14 10.43 15.01
N PHE A 116 -39.41 10.38 16.31
CA PHE A 116 -40.65 10.87 16.92
C PHE A 116 -40.59 12.38 17.12
#